data_AF-A0A2D5TQK4-F1
#
_entry.id   AF-A0A2D5TQK4-F1
#
_cell.length_a   1.000
_cell.length_b   1.000
_cell.length_c   1.000
_cell.angle_alpha   90.00
_cell.angle_beta   90.00
_cell.angle_gamma   90.00
#
_symmetry.space_group_name_H-M   'P 1'
#
loop_
_entity.id
_entity.type
_entity.pdbx_description
1 polymer ?
#
loop_
_entity_poly.entity_id
_entity_poly.type
_entity_poly.pdbx_seq_one_letter_code
_entity_poly.pdbx_strand_id
1 'polypeptide(L)'
;MVVMRNELTWRELKGLHKLYLGNSTRAKLLKNVFVKNTLHKRLNLLQYKDGNPNIIIKNKGFDDYFRKNLLDQYLYYADFFESVGIEISAKRNYSQYILDSLVLIFKNKEELRNNLSTPRIFSSNFFKEKDSKFLDEQHRLKNDILTILGVEKFPSESSKEEQWLLVVHCINPKYILICENIDFLKYPFEFRKNHIELWYLGGNNTRKLNETPKSKMSSPLFYVCDWDFHGLGIFTRVKQIIESKGEKITLLLPEKPMLKPINSGNHDSKWNQKPLSGLDETAFDLKAKVLIEKLISENKWIEEQTIDPIPLIKTV
;
A
#
# COMPACT_ATOMS: atom_id res chain seq x y z
N MET A 1 -8.36 10.37 9.79
CA MET A 1 -7.59 11.50 9.21
C MET A 1 -7.49 11.26 7.72
N VAL A 2 -8.16 12.06 6.89
CA VAL A 2 -8.33 11.78 5.45
C VAL A 2 -6.96 11.81 4.75
N VAL A 3 -6.65 10.70 4.08
CA VAL A 3 -5.45 10.48 3.26
C VAL A 3 -5.53 11.41 2.02
N MET A 4 -5.12 12.67 2.15
CA MET A 4 -4.82 13.53 0.99
C MET A 4 -3.41 13.20 0.48
N ARG A 5 -3.22 12.00 -0.07
CA ARG A 5 -1.89 11.49 -0.47
C ARG A 5 -1.85 10.91 -1.89
N ASN A 6 -2.62 11.44 -2.84
CA ASN A 6 -2.57 10.97 -4.23
C ASN A 6 -2.60 12.10 -5.27
N GLU A 7 -2.35 13.34 -4.85
CA GLU A 7 -2.66 14.51 -5.67
C GLU A 7 -1.46 15.06 -6.45
N LEU A 8 -0.22 14.68 -6.09
CA LEU A 8 1.00 15.20 -6.69
C LEU A 8 1.89 14.07 -7.23
N THR A 9 2.42 14.29 -8.43
CA THR A 9 3.54 13.52 -8.98
C THR A 9 4.87 14.06 -8.45
N TRP A 10 5.94 13.27 -8.57
CA TRP A 10 7.30 13.70 -8.24
C TRP A 10 7.70 14.99 -8.95
N ARG A 11 7.33 15.14 -10.23
CA ARG A 11 7.60 16.35 -11.01
C ARG A 11 6.98 17.59 -10.37
N GLU A 12 5.75 17.49 -9.92
CA GLU A 12 5.02 18.61 -9.31
C GLU A 12 5.58 18.90 -7.92
N LEU A 13 5.80 17.87 -7.10
CA LEU A 13 6.38 18.02 -5.76
C LEU A 13 7.78 18.65 -5.82
N LYS A 14 8.65 18.18 -6.71
CA LYS A 14 9.97 18.79 -6.95
C LYS A 14 9.87 20.23 -7.47
N GLY A 15 8.89 20.51 -8.34
CA GLY A 15 8.67 21.85 -8.85
C GLY A 15 8.16 22.83 -7.78
N LEU A 16 7.32 22.36 -6.84
CA LEU A 16 6.89 23.10 -5.66
C LEU A 16 8.05 23.32 -4.68
N HIS A 17 8.90 22.32 -4.46
CA HIS A 17 10.12 22.49 -3.66
C HIS A 17 11.08 23.52 -4.26
N LYS A 18 11.25 23.52 -5.59
CA LYS A 18 12.04 24.56 -6.27
C LYS A 18 11.43 25.96 -6.05
N LEU A 19 10.11 26.06 -6.03
CA LEU A 19 9.43 27.31 -5.74
C LEU A 19 9.59 27.72 -4.27
N TYR A 20 9.64 26.76 -3.34
CA TYR A 20 9.91 26.99 -1.92
C TYR A 20 11.31 27.58 -1.70
N LEU A 21 12.35 26.97 -2.29
CA LEU A 21 13.73 27.46 -2.21
C LEU A 21 13.97 28.78 -2.96
N GLY A 22 13.21 29.02 -4.03
CA GLY A 22 13.29 30.23 -4.85
C GLY A 22 12.09 31.15 -4.67
N ASN A 23 11.84 31.98 -5.69
CA ASN A 23 10.63 32.82 -5.77
C ASN A 23 9.78 32.52 -7.00
N SER A 24 10.30 31.79 -7.98
CA SER A 24 9.59 31.49 -9.23
C SER A 24 10.00 30.16 -9.85
N THR A 25 9.15 29.61 -10.70
CA THR A 25 9.41 28.39 -11.46
C THR A 25 8.74 28.43 -12.83
N ARG A 26 9.37 27.78 -13.82
CA ARG A 26 8.79 27.52 -15.16
C ARG A 26 8.11 26.15 -15.26
N ALA A 27 8.09 25.39 -14.16
CA ALA A 27 7.39 24.12 -14.12
C ALA A 27 5.88 24.36 -14.36
N LYS A 28 5.26 23.51 -15.17
CA LYS A 28 3.83 23.61 -15.52
C LYS A 28 2.94 23.09 -14.38
N LEU A 29 3.10 23.63 -13.17
CA LEU A 29 2.47 23.11 -11.94
C LEU A 29 0.93 23.22 -11.97
N LEU A 30 0.39 24.27 -12.58
CA LEU A 30 -1.07 24.51 -12.66
C LEU A 30 -1.82 23.58 -13.63
N LYS A 31 -1.12 22.62 -14.27
CA LYS A 31 -1.78 21.50 -14.96
C LYS A 31 -2.34 20.47 -13.98
N ASN A 32 -1.73 20.35 -12.81
CA ASN A 32 -2.21 19.47 -11.75
C ASN A 32 -3.50 20.03 -11.14
N VAL A 33 -4.52 19.18 -10.97
CA VAL A 33 -5.84 19.58 -10.48
C VAL A 33 -5.76 20.13 -9.06
N PHE A 34 -4.99 19.50 -8.18
CA PHE A 34 -4.82 19.97 -6.81
C PHE A 34 -4.06 21.28 -6.74
N VAL A 35 -2.94 21.41 -7.46
CA VAL A 35 -2.19 22.67 -7.48
C VAL A 35 -3.08 23.81 -8.00
N LYS A 36 -3.83 23.57 -9.09
CA LYS A 36 -4.72 24.56 -9.70
C LYS A 36 -5.86 24.96 -8.77
N ASN A 37 -6.60 23.99 -8.23
CA ASN A 37 -7.83 24.26 -7.50
C ASN A 37 -7.57 24.61 -6.04
N THR A 38 -6.63 23.92 -5.39
CA THR A 38 -6.32 24.12 -3.98
C THR A 38 -5.29 25.22 -3.79
N LEU A 39 -4.07 25.04 -4.31
CA LEU A 39 -2.97 25.97 -4.00
C LEU A 39 -3.14 27.32 -4.68
N HIS A 40 -3.57 27.34 -5.95
CA HIS A 40 -3.75 28.58 -6.70
C HIS A 40 -5.12 29.24 -6.45
N LYS A 41 -6.24 28.56 -6.74
CA LYS A 41 -7.57 29.20 -6.66
C LYS A 41 -8.07 29.40 -5.22
N ARG A 42 -8.05 28.34 -4.41
CA ARG A 42 -8.68 28.37 -3.07
C ARG A 42 -7.81 29.05 -2.02
N LEU A 43 -6.52 28.69 -1.95
CA LEU A 43 -5.61 29.19 -0.94
C LEU A 43 -4.81 30.42 -1.40
N ASN A 44 -4.87 30.77 -2.69
CA ASN A 44 -4.15 31.90 -3.28
C ASN A 44 -2.63 31.93 -2.98
N LEU A 45 -2.00 30.75 -2.89
CA LEU A 45 -0.58 30.60 -2.56
C LEU A 45 0.34 30.71 -3.78
N LEU A 46 -0.23 30.60 -4.99
CA LEU A 46 0.49 30.59 -6.26
C LEU A 46 -0.21 31.51 -7.25
N GLN A 47 0.54 32.13 -8.14
CA GLN A 47 -0.02 32.88 -9.28
C GLN A 47 0.94 32.89 -10.47
N TYR A 48 0.42 33.27 -11.64
CA TYR A 48 1.28 33.60 -12.77
C TYR A 48 2.02 34.91 -12.50
N LYS A 49 3.25 35.03 -12.99
CA LYS A 49 3.96 36.31 -12.99
C LYS A 49 3.26 37.28 -13.94
N ASP A 50 3.10 38.53 -13.51
CA ASP A 50 2.54 39.58 -14.35
C ASP A 50 3.30 39.71 -15.67
N GLY A 51 2.55 39.75 -16.78
CA GLY A 51 3.10 39.77 -18.13
C GLY A 51 3.77 38.47 -18.60
N ASN A 52 3.80 37.40 -17.79
CA ASN A 52 4.38 36.12 -18.22
C ASN A 52 3.63 34.88 -17.65
N PRO A 53 2.67 34.31 -18.42
CA PRO A 53 1.90 33.14 -18.00
C PRO A 53 2.71 31.83 -17.99
N ASN A 54 3.99 31.83 -18.39
CA ASN A 54 4.85 30.65 -18.32
C ASN A 54 5.63 30.55 -17.01
N ILE A 55 5.57 31.58 -16.17
CA ILE A 55 6.28 31.63 -14.89
C ILE A 55 5.25 31.66 -13.77
N ILE A 56 5.40 30.74 -12.84
CA ILE A 56 4.63 30.70 -11.58
C ILE A 56 5.49 31.32 -10.49
N ILE A 57 4.89 32.18 -9.68
CA ILE A 57 5.50 32.77 -8.48
C ILE A 57 4.71 32.38 -7.24
N LYS A 58 5.38 32.42 -6.07
CA LYS A 58 4.75 32.16 -4.78
C LYS A 58 4.19 33.45 -4.18
N ASN A 59 3.03 33.32 -3.52
CA ASN A 59 2.41 34.37 -2.73
C ASN A 59 2.73 34.19 -1.24
N LYS A 60 2.35 35.18 -0.42
CA LYS A 60 2.50 35.14 1.04
C LYS A 60 1.82 33.89 1.61
N GLY A 61 2.52 33.19 2.51
CA GLY A 61 2.03 31.98 3.16
C GLY A 61 2.35 30.67 2.43
N PHE A 62 2.86 30.72 1.19
CA PHE A 62 3.27 29.50 0.47
C PHE A 62 4.37 28.74 1.21
N ASP A 63 5.39 29.44 1.71
CA ASP A 63 6.53 28.79 2.38
C ASP A 63 6.11 28.08 3.67
N ASP A 64 5.24 28.70 4.46
CA ASP A 64 4.68 28.09 5.66
C ASP A 64 3.80 26.88 5.33
N TYR A 65 2.98 27.00 4.28
CA TYR A 65 2.17 25.90 3.80
C TYR A 65 3.04 24.72 3.33
N PHE A 66 4.06 24.99 2.51
CA PHE A 66 4.93 23.95 1.96
C PHE A 66 5.69 23.24 3.09
N ARG A 67 6.30 24.00 3.99
CA ARG A 67 7.01 23.48 5.17
C ARG A 67 6.12 22.58 6.03
N LYS A 68 4.88 22.99 6.29
CA LYS A 68 3.95 22.26 7.16
C LYS A 68 3.35 21.02 6.50
N ASN A 69 3.13 21.02 5.18
CA ASN A 69 2.28 20.02 4.53
C ASN A 69 3.01 19.15 3.50
N LEU A 70 4.12 19.62 2.92
CA LEU A 70 4.74 18.98 1.74
C LEU A 70 6.26 18.74 1.89
N LEU A 71 6.95 19.46 2.78
CA LEU A 71 8.41 19.36 2.91
C LEU A 71 8.85 17.96 3.34
N ASP A 72 8.25 17.41 4.40
CA ASP A 72 8.59 16.06 4.88
C ASP A 72 8.38 15.00 3.80
N GLN A 73 7.31 15.13 3.02
CA GLN A 73 7.04 14.23 1.90
C GLN A 73 8.09 14.36 0.80
N TYR A 74 8.50 15.59 0.46
CA TYR A 74 9.55 15.83 -0.52
C TYR A 74 10.88 15.22 -0.07
N LEU A 75 11.30 15.53 1.16
CA LEU A 75 12.56 15.03 1.72
C LEU A 75 12.56 13.50 1.76
N TYR A 76 11.47 12.88 2.22
CA TYR A 76 11.33 11.43 2.24
C TYR A 76 11.61 10.76 0.89
N TYR A 77 11.05 11.28 -0.21
CA TYR A 77 11.31 10.73 -1.54
C TYR A 77 12.66 11.14 -2.12
N ALA A 78 13.16 12.33 -1.80
CA ALA A 78 14.48 12.79 -2.23
C ALA A 78 15.58 11.91 -1.62
N ASP A 79 15.53 11.70 -0.30
CA ASP A 79 16.44 10.84 0.45
C ASP A 79 16.37 9.39 -0.05
N PHE A 80 15.16 8.91 -0.35
CA PHE A 80 14.96 7.61 -0.98
C PHE A 80 15.72 7.52 -2.31
N PHE A 81 15.50 8.45 -3.25
CA PHE A 81 16.16 8.42 -4.55
C PHE A 81 17.69 8.48 -4.43
N GLU A 82 18.20 9.31 -3.52
CA GLU A 82 19.63 9.38 -3.23
C GLU A 82 20.17 8.04 -2.70
N SER A 83 19.48 7.42 -1.74
CA SER A 83 19.89 6.16 -1.12
C SER A 83 19.97 4.98 -2.11
N VAL A 84 19.18 5.01 -3.18
CA VAL A 84 19.14 3.96 -4.22
C VAL A 84 19.89 4.33 -5.49
N GLY A 85 20.58 5.48 -5.52
CA GLY A 85 21.36 5.92 -6.68
C GLY A 85 20.51 6.30 -7.90
N ILE A 86 19.24 6.67 -7.71
CA ILE A 86 18.37 7.14 -8.78
C ILE A 86 18.47 8.66 -8.89
N GLU A 87 18.72 9.17 -10.10
CA GLU A 87 18.79 10.62 -10.34
C GLU A 87 17.47 11.32 -9.93
N ILE A 88 17.59 12.27 -9.01
CA ILE A 88 16.53 13.18 -8.56
C ILE A 88 16.14 14.09 -9.73
N SER A 89 15.24 13.64 -10.60
CA SER A 89 14.92 14.32 -11.87
C SER A 89 13.43 14.59 -12.04
N ALA A 90 13.07 15.81 -12.47
CA ALA A 90 11.67 16.15 -12.79
C ALA A 90 11.16 15.45 -14.07
N LYS A 91 12.06 14.78 -14.80
CA LYS A 91 11.71 13.91 -15.94
C LYS A 91 11.00 12.63 -15.49
N ARG A 92 11.18 12.20 -14.23
CA ARG A 92 10.43 11.10 -13.60
C ARG A 92 9.08 11.63 -13.14
N ASN A 93 8.04 11.38 -13.94
CA ASN A 93 6.67 11.81 -13.63
C ASN A 93 5.90 10.75 -12.82
N TYR A 94 6.57 10.16 -11.83
CA TYR A 94 5.96 9.12 -11.02
C TYR A 94 4.86 9.71 -10.15
N SER A 95 3.69 9.05 -10.18
CA SER A 95 2.64 9.31 -9.20
C SER A 95 3.12 8.89 -7.82
N GLN A 96 2.45 9.39 -6.79
CA GLN A 96 2.69 8.94 -5.42
C GLN A 96 2.58 7.42 -5.27
N TYR A 97 1.54 6.80 -5.84
CA TYR A 97 1.41 5.33 -5.88
C TYR A 97 2.67 4.62 -6.40
N ILE A 98 3.27 5.12 -7.48
CA ILE A 98 4.51 4.54 -8.03
C ILE A 98 5.69 4.77 -7.08
N LEU A 99 5.81 5.95 -6.49
CA LEU A 99 6.88 6.24 -5.52
C LEU A 99 6.77 5.32 -4.29
N ASP A 100 5.58 5.18 -3.73
CA ASP A 100 5.32 4.31 -2.58
C ASP A 100 5.60 2.83 -2.90
N SER A 101 5.24 2.37 -4.11
CA SER A 101 5.63 1.05 -4.60
C SER A 101 7.15 0.89 -4.71
N LEU A 102 7.88 1.88 -5.24
CA LEU A 102 9.35 1.83 -5.33
C LEU A 102 10.02 1.78 -3.96
N VAL A 103 9.53 2.56 -3.00
CA VAL A 103 10.02 2.51 -1.63
C VAL A 103 9.73 1.15 -0.99
N LEU A 104 8.56 0.57 -1.23
CA LEU A 104 8.23 -0.78 -0.75
C LEU A 104 9.16 -1.85 -1.32
N ILE A 105 9.45 -1.77 -2.63
CA ILE A 105 10.40 -2.64 -3.31
C ILE A 105 11.79 -2.52 -2.67
N PHE A 106 12.26 -1.30 -2.43
CA PHE A 106 13.55 -1.08 -1.78
C PHE A 106 13.62 -1.68 -0.36
N LYS A 107 12.56 -1.52 0.44
CA LYS A 107 12.49 -2.09 1.79
C LYS A 107 12.55 -3.62 1.80
N ASN A 108 12.11 -4.26 0.71
CA ASN A 108 12.09 -5.71 0.54
C ASN A 108 13.12 -6.18 -0.51
N LYS A 109 14.16 -5.37 -0.76
CA LYS A 109 15.12 -5.59 -1.84
C LYS A 109 15.70 -7.00 -1.85
N GLU A 110 16.22 -7.48 -0.71
CA GLU A 110 16.89 -8.78 -0.66
C GLU A 110 15.94 -9.94 -0.94
N GLU A 111 14.74 -9.90 -0.37
CA GLU A 111 13.68 -10.89 -0.61
C GLU A 111 13.29 -10.92 -2.10
N LEU A 112 13.07 -9.75 -2.69
CA LEU A 112 12.69 -9.61 -4.10
C LEU A 112 13.83 -9.98 -5.05
N ARG A 113 15.08 -9.69 -4.68
CA ARG A 113 16.26 -10.01 -5.47
C ARG A 113 16.47 -11.53 -5.54
N ASN A 114 16.33 -12.22 -4.41
CA ASN A 114 16.54 -13.66 -4.33
C ASN A 114 15.43 -14.46 -5.04
N ASN A 115 14.21 -13.91 -5.06
CA ASN A 115 13.02 -14.57 -5.60
C ASN A 115 12.42 -13.82 -6.81
N LEU A 116 13.23 -13.13 -7.62
CA LEU A 116 12.73 -12.22 -8.65
C LEU A 116 11.85 -12.95 -9.70
N SER A 117 10.68 -12.40 -10.00
CA SER A 117 9.74 -12.97 -10.99
C SER A 117 9.91 -12.32 -12.36
N THR A 118 9.14 -12.78 -13.35
CA THR A 118 9.00 -12.06 -14.63
C THR A 118 8.43 -10.65 -14.42
N PRO A 119 8.65 -9.70 -15.37
CA PRO A 119 8.13 -8.34 -15.28
C PRO A 119 6.62 -8.26 -15.11
N ARG A 120 5.87 -9.17 -15.73
CA ARG A 120 4.40 -9.15 -15.69
C ARG A 120 3.86 -9.54 -14.33
N ILE A 121 4.40 -10.61 -13.76
CA ILE A 121 4.06 -11.06 -12.39
C ILE A 121 4.45 -9.97 -11.38
N PHE A 122 5.63 -9.39 -11.54
CA PHE A 122 6.07 -8.29 -10.69
C PHE A 122 5.12 -7.09 -10.80
N SER A 123 4.69 -6.77 -12.02
CA SER A 123 3.75 -5.68 -12.30
C SER A 123 2.40 -5.92 -11.63
N SER A 124 1.83 -7.11 -11.76
CA SER A 124 0.55 -7.48 -11.15
C SER A 124 0.54 -7.36 -9.63
N ASN A 125 1.68 -7.61 -8.97
CA ASN A 125 1.79 -7.53 -7.51
C ASN A 125 1.95 -6.09 -7.01
N PHE A 126 2.90 -5.33 -7.57
CA PHE A 126 3.22 -3.99 -7.06
C PHE A 126 2.34 -2.87 -7.64
N PHE A 127 1.74 -3.13 -8.81
CA PHE A 127 0.95 -2.17 -9.57
C PHE A 127 -0.42 -2.74 -9.94
N LYS A 128 -1.11 -3.41 -9.01
CA LYS A 128 -2.42 -4.09 -9.21
C LYS A 128 -3.51 -3.19 -9.82
N GLU A 129 -3.47 -1.87 -9.58
CA GLU A 129 -4.38 -0.90 -10.22
C GLU A 129 -4.09 -0.67 -11.72
N LYS A 130 -3.00 -1.26 -12.22
CA LYS A 130 -2.55 -1.22 -13.61
C LYS A 130 -2.61 -2.61 -14.20
N ASP A 131 -2.54 -2.67 -15.53
CA ASP A 131 -2.47 -3.95 -16.23
C ASP A 131 -1.16 -4.69 -15.95
N SER A 132 -1.18 -6.02 -16.07
CA SER A 132 0.00 -6.89 -15.98
C SER A 132 1.13 -6.48 -16.95
N LYS A 133 0.81 -5.82 -18.07
CA LYS A 133 1.79 -5.32 -19.04
C LYS A 133 2.28 -3.91 -18.74
N PHE A 134 1.87 -3.28 -17.64
CA PHE A 134 2.23 -1.89 -17.31
C PHE A 134 3.75 -1.65 -17.34
N LEU A 135 4.56 -2.58 -16.81
CA LEU A 135 6.02 -2.46 -16.86
C LEU A 135 6.63 -2.69 -18.25
N ASP A 136 5.91 -3.31 -19.20
CA ASP A 136 6.39 -3.52 -20.58
C ASP A 136 6.52 -2.16 -21.30
N GLU A 137 5.63 -1.20 -21.01
CA GLU A 137 5.60 0.13 -21.62
C GLU A 137 6.42 1.19 -20.84
N GLN A 138 6.77 0.90 -19.58
CA GLN A 138 7.42 1.86 -18.67
C GLN A 138 8.92 1.60 -18.52
N HIS A 139 9.68 1.70 -19.63
CA HIS A 139 11.12 1.38 -19.67
C HIS A 139 11.94 2.07 -18.56
N ARG A 140 11.69 3.36 -18.28
CA ARG A 140 12.42 4.06 -17.21
C ARG A 140 12.09 3.50 -15.83
N LEU A 141 10.82 3.24 -15.54
CA LEU A 141 10.40 2.64 -14.26
C LEU A 141 11.00 1.24 -14.10
N LYS A 142 11.01 0.45 -15.16
CA LYS A 142 11.64 -0.88 -15.17
C LYS A 142 13.13 -0.79 -14.82
N ASN A 143 13.86 0.15 -15.42
CA ASN A 143 15.29 0.36 -15.13
C ASN A 143 15.52 0.84 -13.70
N ASP A 144 14.67 1.75 -13.20
CA ASP A 144 14.75 2.22 -11.82
C ASP A 144 14.48 1.07 -10.83
N ILE A 145 13.53 0.16 -11.10
CA ILE A 145 13.30 -1.05 -10.29
C ILE A 145 14.52 -1.97 -10.30
N LEU A 146 15.11 -2.24 -11.47
CA LEU A 146 16.32 -3.04 -11.60
C LEU A 146 17.50 -2.43 -10.81
N THR A 147 17.64 -1.11 -10.85
CA THR A 147 18.63 -0.36 -10.08
C THR A 147 18.42 -0.54 -8.57
N ILE A 148 17.18 -0.38 -8.10
CA ILE A 148 16.82 -0.60 -6.69
C ILE A 148 17.20 -2.03 -6.27
N LEU A 149 16.82 -3.02 -7.07
CA LEU A 149 17.09 -4.43 -6.79
C LEU A 149 18.56 -4.83 -6.94
N GLY A 150 19.38 -4.03 -7.62
CA GLY A 150 20.78 -4.37 -7.92
C GLY A 150 20.90 -5.59 -8.84
N VAL A 151 20.01 -5.68 -9.84
CA VAL A 151 20.01 -6.75 -10.85
C VAL A 151 20.03 -6.17 -12.26
N GLU A 152 20.64 -6.88 -13.21
CA GLU A 152 20.78 -6.37 -14.58
C GLU A 152 19.49 -6.51 -15.40
N LYS A 153 18.72 -7.57 -15.16
CA LYS A 153 17.49 -7.87 -15.90
C LYS A 153 16.52 -8.70 -15.07
N PHE A 154 15.24 -8.59 -15.43
CA PHE A 154 14.24 -9.55 -14.97
C PHE A 154 14.46 -10.91 -15.65
N PRO A 155 14.14 -12.02 -14.98
CA PRO A 155 14.18 -13.34 -15.59
C PRO A 155 13.11 -13.48 -16.69
N SER A 156 13.38 -14.36 -17.66
CA SER A 156 12.46 -14.71 -18.75
C SER A 156 11.34 -15.65 -18.27
N GLU A 157 11.64 -16.48 -17.28
CA GLU A 157 10.73 -17.43 -16.67
C GLU A 157 10.79 -17.28 -15.15
N SER A 158 9.66 -17.50 -14.48
CA SER A 158 9.61 -17.57 -13.02
C SER A 158 9.07 -18.92 -12.61
N SER A 159 9.48 -19.40 -11.43
CA SER A 159 8.68 -20.40 -10.72
C SER A 159 7.25 -19.89 -10.64
N LYS A 160 6.27 -20.73 -10.98
CA LYS A 160 4.85 -20.34 -11.06
C LYS A 160 4.25 -19.89 -9.71
N GLU A 161 5.01 -20.02 -8.62
CA GLU A 161 4.59 -19.63 -7.29
C GLU A 161 5.34 -18.36 -6.87
N GLU A 162 4.59 -17.29 -6.61
CA GLU A 162 5.10 -16.05 -6.02
C GLU A 162 5.51 -16.32 -4.57
N GLN A 163 6.76 -16.16 -4.18
CA GLN A 163 7.20 -16.59 -2.82
C GLN A 163 7.45 -15.43 -1.85
N TRP A 164 7.25 -14.18 -2.25
CA TRP A 164 7.61 -13.04 -1.39
C TRP A 164 6.64 -12.83 -0.22
N LEU A 165 7.14 -12.98 1.00
CA LEU A 165 6.53 -12.33 2.16
C LEU A 165 7.08 -10.90 2.23
N LEU A 166 6.27 -9.91 1.83
CA LEU A 166 6.71 -8.53 1.94
C LEU A 166 6.47 -8.05 3.37
N VAL A 167 7.49 -7.48 3.98
CA VAL A 167 7.45 -6.96 5.34
C VAL A 167 7.81 -5.49 5.34
N VAL A 168 7.08 -4.70 6.11
CA VAL A 168 7.48 -3.34 6.44
C VAL A 168 7.76 -3.26 7.92
N HIS A 169 9.05 -3.32 8.25
CA HIS A 169 9.53 -3.31 9.63
C HIS A 169 9.09 -2.06 10.40
N CYS A 170 8.81 -2.29 11.67
CA CYS A 170 8.54 -1.26 12.67
C CYS A 170 9.64 -1.29 13.74
N ILE A 171 10.11 -0.12 14.17
CA ILE A 171 11.02 -0.04 15.31
C ILE A 171 10.22 -0.40 16.57
N ASN A 172 10.69 -1.39 17.33
CA ASN A 172 10.05 -1.92 18.54
C ASN A 172 8.56 -2.30 18.32
N PRO A 173 8.28 -3.34 17.52
CA PRO A 173 6.92 -3.76 17.22
C PRO A 173 6.24 -4.32 18.48
N LYS A 174 5.03 -3.85 18.75
CA LYS A 174 4.14 -4.43 19.77
C LYS A 174 3.15 -5.40 19.15
N TYR A 175 2.88 -5.26 17.85
CA TYR A 175 1.89 -6.03 17.12
C TYR A 175 2.38 -6.32 15.71
N ILE A 176 1.93 -7.43 15.14
CA ILE A 176 2.12 -7.76 13.71
C ILE A 176 0.73 -7.84 13.07
N LEU A 177 0.52 -7.09 11.99
CA LEU A 177 -0.67 -7.18 11.17
C LEU A 177 -0.34 -7.86 9.84
N ILE A 178 -0.96 -9.00 9.60
CA ILE A 178 -0.94 -9.71 8.32
C ILE A 178 -2.14 -9.24 7.49
N CYS A 179 -1.89 -8.83 6.25
CA CYS A 179 -2.91 -8.32 5.33
C CYS A 179 -2.80 -8.91 3.93
N GLU A 180 -3.92 -8.87 3.20
CA GLU A 180 -4.01 -9.33 1.80
C GLU A 180 -3.84 -8.19 0.80
N ASN A 181 -4.08 -6.95 1.23
CA ASN A 181 -3.87 -5.77 0.41
C ASN A 181 -2.48 -5.15 0.62
N ILE A 182 -1.71 -5.05 -0.47
CA ILE A 182 -0.37 -4.46 -0.49
C ILE A 182 -0.38 -2.96 -0.17
N ASP A 183 -1.52 -2.28 -0.33
CA ASP A 183 -1.62 -0.84 -0.11
C ASP A 183 -1.40 -0.47 1.37
N PHE A 184 -1.69 -1.36 2.32
CA PHE A 184 -1.32 -1.14 3.73
C PHE A 184 0.19 -0.92 3.88
N LEU A 185 1.00 -1.68 3.14
CA LEU A 185 2.47 -1.59 3.21
C LEU A 185 3.02 -0.33 2.53
N LYS A 186 2.26 0.25 1.58
CA LYS A 186 2.60 1.52 0.93
C LYS A 186 2.40 2.72 1.85
N TYR A 187 1.49 2.62 2.83
CA TYR A 187 1.19 3.69 3.79
C TYR A 187 1.49 3.31 5.25
N PRO A 188 2.74 2.95 5.60
CA PRO A 188 3.05 2.34 6.89
C PRO A 188 3.16 3.34 8.05
N PHE A 189 3.09 4.65 7.79
CA PHE A 189 3.39 5.69 8.79
C PHE A 189 2.48 5.61 10.01
N GLU A 190 1.17 5.50 9.82
CA GLU A 190 0.22 5.42 10.93
C GLU A 190 0.36 4.09 11.68
N PHE A 191 0.62 2.98 11.00
CA PHE A 191 0.89 1.69 11.63
C PHE A 191 2.14 1.74 12.53
N ARG A 192 3.24 2.32 12.02
CA ARG A 192 4.49 2.48 12.78
C ARG A 192 4.35 3.36 14.01
N LYS A 193 3.60 4.47 13.92
CA LYS A 193 3.28 5.30 15.11
C LYS A 193 2.54 4.53 16.19
N ASN A 194 1.87 3.45 15.82
CA ASN A 194 1.12 2.58 16.72
C ASN A 194 1.88 1.26 17.02
N HIS A 195 3.17 1.18 16.70
CA HIS A 195 4.02 0.01 16.92
C HIS A 195 3.54 -1.27 16.21
N ILE A 196 2.96 -1.12 15.02
CA ILE A 196 2.47 -2.24 14.21
C ILE A 196 3.45 -2.52 13.08
N GLU A 197 3.97 -3.73 13.02
CA GLU A 197 4.70 -4.26 11.86
C GLU A 197 3.71 -4.84 10.83
N LEU A 198 3.96 -4.61 9.54
CA LEU A 198 3.03 -5.00 8.46
C LEU A 198 3.62 -6.13 7.64
N TRP A 199 2.84 -7.20 7.46
CA TRP A 199 3.20 -8.39 6.68
C TRP A 199 2.17 -8.59 5.58
N TYR A 200 2.61 -8.62 4.33
CA TYR A 200 1.75 -8.86 3.18
C TYR A 200 1.90 -10.31 2.71
N LEU A 201 0.79 -11.04 2.78
CA LEU A 201 0.76 -12.44 2.36
C LEU A 201 0.46 -12.60 0.87
N GLY A 202 -0.45 -11.77 0.36
CA GLY A 202 -0.98 -11.84 -1.00
C GLY A 202 -1.94 -13.02 -1.17
N GLY A 203 -3.23 -12.75 -0.96
CA GLY A 203 -4.34 -13.68 -1.19
C GLY A 203 -4.06 -15.13 -0.78
N ASN A 204 -4.23 -16.06 -1.72
CA ASN A 204 -4.21 -17.50 -1.48
C ASN A 204 -2.85 -18.08 -1.05
N ASN A 205 -1.79 -17.27 -1.02
CA ASN A 205 -0.41 -17.73 -0.95
C ASN A 205 0.12 -17.87 0.49
N THR A 206 -0.52 -18.76 1.23
CA THR A 206 -0.21 -19.03 2.64
C THR A 206 1.11 -19.78 2.86
N ARG A 207 1.69 -20.37 1.80
CA ARG A 207 2.93 -21.17 1.85
C ARG A 207 4.10 -20.41 2.46
N LYS A 208 4.19 -19.11 2.19
CA LYS A 208 5.24 -18.21 2.69
C LYS A 208 5.34 -18.19 4.22
N LEU A 209 4.20 -18.36 4.92
CA LEU A 209 4.18 -18.42 6.39
C LEU A 209 4.78 -19.71 6.93
N ASN A 210 4.73 -20.82 6.17
CA ASN A 210 5.37 -22.07 6.58
C ASN A 210 6.89 -21.90 6.69
N GLU A 211 7.48 -21.13 5.78
CA GLU A 211 8.92 -20.89 5.71
C GLU A 211 9.38 -19.80 6.71
N THR A 212 8.46 -18.96 7.19
CA THR A 212 8.77 -17.94 8.21
C THR A 212 9.15 -18.58 9.55
N PRO A 213 10.34 -18.28 10.09
CA PRO A 213 10.75 -18.77 11.41
C PRO A 213 9.86 -18.24 12.52
N LYS A 214 9.59 -19.08 13.53
CA LYS A 214 8.83 -18.70 14.74
C LYS A 214 9.41 -17.46 15.44
N SER A 215 10.73 -17.31 15.43
CA SER A 215 11.42 -16.18 16.06
C SER A 215 11.02 -14.82 15.48
N LYS A 216 10.47 -14.77 14.26
CA LYS A 216 9.94 -13.54 13.65
C LYS A 216 8.51 -13.21 14.10
N MET A 217 7.82 -14.15 14.75
CA MET A 217 6.44 -14.02 15.24
C MET A 217 6.44 -13.68 16.74
N SER A 218 7.30 -12.74 17.16
CA SER A 218 7.52 -12.41 18.58
C SER A 218 6.48 -11.51 19.21
N SER A 219 5.51 -11.04 18.43
CA SER A 219 4.48 -10.09 18.85
C SER A 219 3.09 -10.65 18.50
N PRO A 220 2.03 -10.27 19.23
CA PRO A 220 0.66 -10.65 18.89
C PRO A 220 0.34 -10.43 17.41
N LEU A 221 -0.18 -11.49 16.79
CA LEU A 221 -0.51 -11.54 15.36
C LEU A 221 -1.98 -11.22 15.15
N PHE A 222 -2.25 -10.32 14.20
CA PHE A 222 -3.58 -9.98 13.75
C PHE A 222 -3.70 -10.21 12.24
N TYR A 223 -4.90 -10.55 11.79
CA TYR A 223 -5.21 -10.77 10.38
C TYR A 223 -6.34 -9.84 9.92
N VAL A 224 -6.16 -9.20 8.77
CA VAL A 224 -7.20 -8.44 8.08
C VAL A 224 -7.35 -8.94 6.65
N CYS A 225 -8.59 -9.13 6.21
CA CYS A 225 -8.93 -9.58 4.87
C CYS A 225 -10.32 -9.09 4.47
N ASP A 226 -10.70 -9.37 3.22
CA ASP A 226 -12.08 -9.31 2.79
C ASP A 226 -12.93 -10.28 3.63
N TRP A 227 -14.06 -9.81 4.17
CA TRP A 227 -15.06 -10.68 4.78
C TRP A 227 -15.99 -11.23 3.69
N ASP A 228 -15.41 -12.07 2.84
CA ASP A 228 -16.09 -12.91 1.88
C ASP A 228 -15.70 -14.39 2.11
N PHE A 229 -16.24 -15.32 1.31
CA PHE A 229 -15.94 -16.75 1.49
C PHE A 229 -14.47 -17.11 1.26
N HIS A 230 -13.79 -16.45 0.31
CA HIS A 230 -12.40 -16.70 -0.04
C HIS A 230 -11.44 -16.09 0.98
N GLY A 231 -11.64 -14.84 1.39
CA GLY A 231 -10.81 -14.18 2.41
C GLY A 231 -10.86 -14.93 3.75
N LEU A 232 -12.06 -15.31 4.19
CA LEU A 232 -12.23 -16.11 5.41
C LEU A 232 -11.63 -17.51 5.27
N GLY A 233 -11.71 -18.13 4.10
CA GLY A 233 -11.06 -19.41 3.81
C GLY A 233 -9.52 -19.33 3.78
N ILE A 234 -8.96 -18.18 3.41
CA ILE A 234 -7.52 -17.90 3.56
C ILE A 234 -7.17 -17.79 5.04
N PHE A 235 -7.94 -17.02 5.82
CA PHE A 235 -7.73 -16.88 7.26
C PHE A 235 -7.71 -18.24 7.98
N THR A 236 -8.64 -19.16 7.69
CA THR A 236 -8.64 -20.51 8.28
C THR A 236 -7.29 -21.21 8.10
N ARG A 237 -6.70 -21.14 6.90
CA ARG A 237 -5.40 -21.77 6.61
C ARG A 237 -4.23 -21.03 7.26
N VAL A 238 -4.28 -19.70 7.28
CA VAL A 238 -3.30 -18.88 8.00
C VAL A 238 -3.30 -19.27 9.49
N LYS A 239 -4.48 -19.34 10.12
CA LYS A 239 -4.63 -19.73 11.52
C LYS A 239 -4.02 -21.11 11.80
N GLN A 240 -4.33 -22.11 10.97
CA GLN A 240 -3.74 -23.45 11.10
C GLN A 240 -2.21 -23.44 11.02
N ILE A 241 -1.62 -22.68 10.09
CA ILE A 241 -0.16 -22.57 9.95
C ILE A 241 0.46 -21.92 11.20
N ILE A 242 -0.12 -20.82 11.68
CA ILE A 242 0.38 -20.10 12.86
C ILE A 242 0.26 -20.96 14.12
N GLU A 243 -0.87 -21.65 14.32
CA GLU A 243 -1.10 -22.53 15.45
C GLU A 243 -0.18 -23.76 15.43
N SER A 244 0.15 -24.30 14.25
CA SER A 244 1.12 -25.40 14.11
C SER A 244 2.54 -25.02 14.59
N LYS A 245 2.86 -23.72 14.59
CA LYS A 245 4.10 -23.16 15.13
C LYS A 245 4.00 -22.81 16.63
N GLY A 246 2.86 -23.08 17.25
CA GLY A 246 2.58 -22.79 18.64
C GLY A 246 2.38 -21.30 18.94
N GLU A 247 1.90 -20.54 17.96
CA GLU A 247 1.52 -19.13 18.09
C GLU A 247 0.01 -18.96 17.91
N LYS A 248 -0.51 -17.79 18.26
CA LYS A 248 -1.94 -17.45 18.07
C LYS A 248 -2.08 -16.28 17.11
N ILE A 249 -3.17 -16.28 16.34
CA ILE A 249 -3.54 -15.16 15.47
C ILE A 249 -5.01 -14.79 15.67
N THR A 250 -5.29 -13.49 15.67
CA THR A 250 -6.63 -12.94 15.86
C THR A 250 -7.14 -12.32 14.56
N LEU A 251 -8.30 -12.79 14.09
CA LEU A 251 -9.02 -12.15 12.98
C LEU A 251 -9.60 -10.80 13.46
N LEU A 252 -9.33 -9.72 12.73
CA LEU A 252 -9.90 -8.42 13.06
C LEU A 252 -11.38 -8.36 12.70
N LEU A 253 -12.21 -8.19 13.74
CA LEU A 253 -13.66 -8.01 13.62
C LEU A 253 -13.98 -6.53 13.36
N PRO A 254 -14.58 -6.17 12.22
CA PRO A 254 -14.95 -4.78 11.96
C PRO A 254 -16.16 -4.37 12.81
N GLU A 255 -16.07 -3.24 13.52
CA GLU A 255 -17.14 -2.77 14.41
C GLU A 255 -18.37 -2.21 13.66
N LYS A 256 -18.14 -1.43 12.60
CA LYS A 256 -19.19 -0.79 11.80
C LYS A 256 -18.86 -0.89 10.30
N PRO A 257 -18.81 -2.10 9.74
CA PRO A 257 -18.37 -2.31 8.38
C PRO A 257 -19.35 -1.74 7.36
N MET A 258 -18.80 -1.28 6.23
CA MET A 258 -19.59 -1.00 5.05
C MET A 258 -19.94 -2.31 4.35
N LEU A 259 -21.20 -2.74 4.45
CA LEU A 259 -21.66 -3.96 3.81
C LEU A 259 -21.91 -3.72 2.32
N LYS A 260 -21.31 -4.54 1.46
CA LYS A 260 -21.47 -4.48 0.01
C LYS A 260 -22.27 -5.69 -0.49
N PRO A 261 -23.15 -5.53 -1.50
CA PRO A 261 -23.77 -6.67 -2.17
C PRO A 261 -22.73 -7.62 -2.77
N ILE A 262 -22.96 -8.93 -2.75
CA ILE A 262 -21.97 -9.91 -3.25
C ILE A 262 -21.57 -9.69 -4.73
N ASN A 263 -22.47 -9.13 -5.53
CA ASN A 263 -22.27 -8.86 -6.96
C ASN A 263 -21.66 -7.47 -7.23
N SER A 264 -21.13 -6.77 -6.23
CA SER A 264 -20.55 -5.44 -6.40
C SER A 264 -19.06 -5.50 -6.75
N GLY A 265 -18.63 -4.74 -7.75
CA GLY A 265 -17.22 -4.66 -8.15
C GLY A 265 -16.76 -5.88 -8.96
N ASN A 266 -15.45 -6.12 -9.00
CA ASN A 266 -14.84 -7.27 -9.68
C ASN A 266 -14.69 -8.48 -8.74
N HIS A 267 -15.68 -8.69 -7.87
CA HIS A 267 -15.65 -9.69 -6.81
C HIS A 267 -16.48 -10.92 -7.23
N ASP A 268 -15.86 -12.10 -7.21
CA ASP A 268 -16.47 -13.37 -7.67
C ASP A 268 -16.71 -14.38 -6.54
N SER A 269 -16.41 -14.03 -5.28
CA SER A 269 -16.63 -14.89 -4.12
C SER A 269 -18.14 -15.04 -3.86
N LYS A 270 -18.62 -16.27 -3.68
CA LYS A 270 -20.05 -16.55 -3.44
C LYS A 270 -20.22 -17.35 -2.16
N TRP A 271 -21.24 -16.98 -1.39
CA TRP A 271 -21.68 -17.79 -0.26
C TRP A 271 -22.34 -19.08 -0.73
N ASN A 272 -22.11 -20.15 0.01
CA ASN A 272 -22.71 -21.46 -0.23
C ASN A 272 -23.87 -21.72 0.74
N GLN A 273 -24.74 -22.68 0.39
CA GLN A 273 -25.90 -23.07 1.19
C GLN A 273 -25.58 -23.95 2.41
N LYS A 274 -24.30 -24.28 2.63
CA LYS A 274 -23.86 -25.08 3.79
C LYS A 274 -23.84 -24.20 5.06
N PRO A 275 -23.93 -24.80 6.27
CA PRO A 275 -23.66 -24.08 7.52
C PRO A 275 -22.33 -23.32 7.44
N LEU A 276 -22.35 -22.04 7.82
CA LEU A 276 -21.23 -21.11 7.70
C LEU A 276 -20.57 -21.09 6.31
N SER A 277 -21.34 -21.34 5.24
CA SER A 277 -20.85 -21.48 3.85
C SER A 277 -19.84 -22.62 3.64
N GLY A 278 -19.73 -23.56 4.59
CA GLY A 278 -18.75 -24.65 4.58
C GLY A 278 -17.36 -24.26 5.09
N LEU A 279 -17.22 -23.10 5.72
CA LEU A 279 -16.00 -22.68 6.41
C LEU A 279 -15.78 -23.53 7.69
N ASP A 280 -14.52 -23.71 8.07
CA ASP A 280 -14.16 -24.40 9.33
C ASP A 280 -14.56 -23.53 10.53
N GLU A 281 -15.64 -23.93 11.21
CA GLU A 281 -16.18 -23.21 12.35
C GLU A 281 -15.21 -23.07 13.52
N THR A 282 -14.21 -23.95 13.65
CA THR A 282 -13.22 -23.89 14.74
C THR A 282 -12.23 -22.73 14.55
N ALA A 283 -12.16 -22.18 13.34
CA ALA A 283 -11.33 -21.02 13.05
C ALA A 283 -11.87 -19.72 13.67
N PHE A 284 -13.18 -19.64 13.96
CA PHE A 284 -13.86 -18.38 14.29
C PHE A 284 -14.39 -18.36 15.72
N ASP A 285 -14.28 -17.21 16.37
CA ASP A 285 -14.97 -16.95 17.64
C ASP A 285 -16.47 -16.70 17.43
N LEU A 286 -17.24 -16.62 18.52
CA LEU A 286 -18.69 -16.42 18.45
C LEU A 286 -19.08 -15.11 17.74
N LYS A 287 -18.33 -14.02 17.95
CA LYS A 287 -18.65 -12.72 17.33
C LYS A 287 -18.41 -12.76 15.82
N ALA A 288 -17.31 -13.39 15.39
CA ALA A 288 -17.01 -13.62 14.00
C ALA A 288 -18.07 -14.51 13.34
N LYS A 289 -18.47 -15.62 13.97
CA LYS A 289 -19.54 -16.49 13.46
C LYS A 289 -20.85 -15.74 13.22
N VAL A 290 -21.30 -14.93 14.20
CA VAL A 290 -22.51 -14.10 14.07
C VAL A 290 -22.40 -13.13 12.89
N LEU A 291 -21.24 -12.50 12.71
CA LEU A 291 -21.03 -11.60 11.57
C LEU A 291 -21.04 -12.35 10.23
N ILE A 292 -20.41 -13.52 10.15
CA ILE A 292 -20.40 -14.36 8.94
C ILE A 292 -21.82 -14.79 8.56
N GLU A 293 -22.63 -15.25 9.53
CA GLU A 293 -24.03 -15.64 9.29
C GLU A 293 -24.88 -14.46 8.81
N LYS A 294 -24.66 -13.27 9.37
CA LYS A 294 -25.27 -12.04 8.88
C LYS A 294 -24.88 -11.74 7.42
N LEU A 295 -23.61 -11.86 7.07
CA LEU A 295 -23.14 -11.63 5.70
C LEU A 295 -23.73 -12.64 4.71
N ILE A 296 -23.80 -13.91 5.09
CA ILE A 296 -24.41 -14.98 4.28
C ILE A 296 -25.91 -14.71 4.07
N SER A 297 -26.65 -14.46 5.15
CA SER A 297 -28.11 -14.25 5.09
C SER A 297 -28.50 -13.00 4.28
N GLU A 298 -27.72 -11.92 4.38
CA GLU A 298 -27.93 -10.71 3.60
C GLU A 298 -27.32 -10.78 2.19
N ASN A 299 -26.58 -11.85 1.87
CA ASN A 299 -25.80 -12.02 0.65
C ASN A 299 -24.87 -10.82 0.37
N LYS A 300 -24.10 -10.45 1.40
CA LYS A 300 -23.19 -9.30 1.42
C LYS A 300 -21.77 -9.72 1.81
N TRP A 301 -20.83 -8.83 1.60
CA TRP A 301 -19.43 -8.97 2.01
C TRP A 301 -18.89 -7.64 2.52
N ILE A 302 -17.69 -7.66 3.11
CA ILE A 302 -16.99 -6.45 3.58
C ILE A 302 -15.63 -6.44 2.90
N GLU A 303 -15.31 -5.30 2.29
CA GLU A 303 -14.04 -5.10 1.61
C GLU A 303 -12.96 -4.69 2.62
N GLU A 304 -11.78 -5.32 2.55
CA GLU A 304 -10.61 -5.14 3.43
C GLU A 304 -10.23 -3.66 3.54
N GLN A 305 -10.26 -2.93 2.43
CA GLN A 305 -9.95 -1.50 2.34
C GLN A 305 -10.88 -0.61 3.18
N THR A 306 -12.06 -1.11 3.55
CA THR A 306 -13.03 -0.39 4.38
C THR A 306 -12.82 -0.60 5.88
N ILE A 307 -11.92 -1.51 6.26
CA ILE A 307 -11.60 -1.84 7.64
C ILE A 307 -10.40 -0.99 8.07
N ASP A 308 -10.54 -0.23 9.17
CA ASP A 308 -9.41 0.44 9.84
C ASP A 308 -8.82 -0.51 10.90
N PRO A 309 -7.64 -1.11 10.67
CA PRO A 309 -7.10 -2.12 11.59
C PRO A 309 -6.59 -1.53 12.91
N ILE A 310 -6.15 -0.26 12.90
CA ILE A 310 -5.39 0.33 14.00
C ILE A 310 -6.23 0.41 15.29
N PRO A 311 -7.48 0.90 15.27
CA PRO A 311 -8.34 0.90 16.46
C PRO A 311 -8.61 -0.52 16.95
N LEU A 312 -8.86 -1.47 16.04
CA LEU A 312 -9.25 -2.84 16.36
C LEU A 312 -8.12 -3.63 17.05
N ILE A 313 -6.87 -3.40 16.66
CA ILE A 313 -5.71 -4.05 17.29
C ILE A 313 -5.53 -3.58 18.74
N LYS A 314 -5.93 -2.35 19.07
CA LYS A 314 -5.73 -1.75 20.39
C LYS A 314 -6.81 -2.08 21.40
N THR A 315 -7.95 -2.61 20.95
CA THR A 315 -9.09 -2.94 21.82
C THR A 315 -9.10 -4.39 22.32
N VAL A 316 -8.15 -5.20 21.84
CA VAL A 316 -7.93 -6.61 22.24
C VAL A 316 -6.95 -6.69 23.40
#